data_AF-A0A3S4IEP1-F1
#
_entry.id   AF-A0A3S4IEP1-F1
#
_cell.length_a   1.000
_cell.length_b   1.000
_cell.length_c   1.000
_cell.angle_alpha   90.00
_cell.angle_beta   90.00
_cell.angle_gamma   90.00
#
_symmetry.space_group_name_H-M   'P 1'
#
loop_
_entity.id
_entity.type
_entity.pdbx_description
1 polymer ?
#
loop_
_entity_poly.entity_id
_entity_poly.type
_entity_poly.pdbx_seq_one_letter_code
_entity_poly.pdbx_strand_id
1 'polypeptide(L)'
;MTGGAGFIGSAVVRHIIHETADAVVVVDKLTYAGNLMSLASVAQSDRFAFEKVDICDRASLERVFQQYQPDSVMHLAAESHVDRSIDGPAAFIETNIVGTYTLLEAARAYWSALDADAKAAFRFHHISTDEVYGDLHTADDFFTETTPYAPSSPYSASQSQQRPSGTRLVTYLRSAYACHQLL
;
A
#
# COMPACT_ATOMS: atom_id res chain seq x y z
N MET A 1 -5.86 0.02 -6.18
CA MET A 1 -5.02 -0.92 -5.43
C MET A 1 -3.61 -0.90 -5.99
N THR A 2 -2.58 -0.64 -5.17
CA THR A 2 -1.19 -0.69 -5.64
C THR A 2 -0.58 -2.07 -5.35
N GLY A 3 0.26 -2.61 -6.22
CA GLY A 3 0.90 -3.93 -6.02
C GLY A 3 -0.06 -5.10 -6.30
N GLY A 4 -1.11 -4.84 -7.08
CA GLY A 4 -2.18 -5.80 -7.36
C GLY A 4 -1.76 -6.95 -8.26
N ALA A 5 -0.61 -6.89 -8.94
CA ALA A 5 -0.08 -8.01 -9.73
C ALA A 5 0.84 -8.94 -8.90
N GLY A 6 1.08 -8.62 -7.62
CA GLY A 6 1.84 -9.45 -6.69
C GLY A 6 1.04 -10.61 -6.09
N PHE A 7 1.66 -11.35 -5.18
CA PHE A 7 1.07 -12.54 -4.56
C PHE A 7 -0.23 -12.23 -3.81
N ILE A 8 -0.17 -11.42 -2.74
CA ILE A 8 -1.35 -11.05 -1.94
C ILE A 8 -2.28 -10.16 -2.77
N GLY A 9 -1.74 -9.15 -3.46
CA GLY A 9 -2.53 -8.21 -4.25
C GLY A 9 -3.44 -8.91 -5.26
N SER A 10 -2.91 -9.86 -6.04
CA SER A 10 -3.72 -10.56 -7.04
C SER A 10 -4.85 -11.39 -6.44
N ALA A 11 -4.66 -11.95 -5.23
CA ALA A 11 -5.71 -12.65 -4.53
C ALA A 11 -6.84 -11.70 -4.11
N VAL A 12 -6.50 -10.52 -3.59
CA VAL A 12 -7.50 -9.50 -3.23
C VAL A 12 -8.25 -9.01 -4.47
N VAL A 13 -7.55 -8.74 -5.58
CA VAL A 13 -8.21 -8.33 -6.85
C VAL A 13 -9.19 -9.41 -7.32
N ARG A 14 -8.77 -10.69 -7.35
CA ARG A 14 -9.65 -11.79 -7.75
C ARG A 14 -10.87 -11.90 -6.84
N HIS A 15 -10.68 -11.75 -5.53
CA HIS A 15 -11.78 -11.78 -4.58
C HIS A 15 -12.78 -10.64 -4.82
N ILE A 16 -12.32 -9.40 -4.97
CA ILE A 16 -13.20 -8.25 -5.23
C ILE A 16 -14.01 -8.45 -6.51
N ILE A 17 -13.37 -8.86 -7.60
CA ILE A 17 -14.06 -9.03 -8.88
C ILE A 17 -15.06 -10.20 -8.83
N HIS A 18 -14.77 -11.30 -8.13
CA HIS A 18 -15.68 -12.45 -8.12
C HIS A 18 -16.79 -12.36 -7.06
N GLU A 19 -16.51 -11.78 -5.90
CA GLU A 19 -17.37 -11.89 -4.71
C GLU A 19 -18.03 -10.57 -4.30
N THR A 20 -17.66 -9.44 -4.90
CA THR A 20 -18.25 -8.13 -4.59
C THR A 20 -18.70 -7.38 -5.85
N ALA A 21 -19.42 -6.28 -5.65
CA ALA A 21 -19.85 -5.38 -6.72
C ALA A 21 -18.82 -4.28 -7.03
N ASP A 22 -17.71 -4.21 -6.28
CA ASP A 22 -16.75 -3.11 -6.38
C ASP A 22 -15.92 -3.19 -7.66
N ALA A 23 -15.45 -2.04 -8.13
CA ALA A 23 -14.50 -1.95 -9.24
C ALA A 23 -13.06 -1.79 -8.72
N VAL A 24 -12.08 -2.27 -9.47
CA VAL A 24 -10.67 -2.23 -9.09
C VAL A 24 -9.81 -1.72 -10.22
N VAL A 25 -9.10 -0.62 -9.96
CA VAL A 25 -7.91 -0.22 -10.70
C VAL A 25 -6.65 -0.75 -10.00
N VAL A 26 -5.88 -1.57 -10.70
CA VAL A 26 -4.57 -2.05 -10.24
C VAL A 26 -3.48 -1.11 -10.75
N VAL A 27 -2.67 -0.59 -9.83
CA VAL A 27 -1.45 0.17 -10.12
C VAL A 27 -0.26 -0.71 -9.78
N ASP A 28 0.56 -1.07 -10.77
CA ASP A 28 1.69 -1.96 -10.54
C ASP A 28 2.86 -1.64 -11.48
N LYS A 29 4.08 -1.64 -10.94
CA LYS A 29 5.31 -1.41 -11.71
C LYS A 29 5.69 -2.62 -12.58
N LEU A 30 5.12 -3.80 -12.28
CA LEU A 30 5.51 -5.10 -12.84
C LEU A 30 7.01 -5.35 -12.67
N THR A 31 7.45 -5.29 -11.41
CA THR A 31 8.81 -5.73 -11.05
C THR A 31 8.94 -7.25 -11.19
N TYR A 32 10.06 -7.82 -10.76
CA TYR A 32 10.24 -9.29 -10.75
C TYR A 32 9.14 -10.06 -10.00
N ALA A 33 8.48 -9.42 -9.03
CA ALA A 33 7.42 -10.01 -8.23
C ALA A 33 6.00 -9.82 -8.82
N GLY A 34 5.86 -8.97 -9.84
CA GLY A 34 4.59 -8.70 -10.51
C GLY A 34 4.35 -9.66 -11.67
N ASN A 35 3.19 -10.31 -11.70
CA ASN A 35 2.83 -11.22 -12.78
C ASN A 35 1.38 -11.01 -13.24
N LEU A 36 1.21 -10.54 -14.49
CA LEU A 36 -0.11 -10.33 -15.09
C LEU A 36 -0.91 -11.63 -15.24
N MET A 37 -0.25 -12.79 -15.34
CA MET A 37 -0.95 -14.08 -15.40
C MET A 37 -1.77 -14.34 -14.13
N SER A 38 -1.35 -13.79 -12.98
CA SER A 38 -2.11 -13.89 -11.72
C SER A 38 -3.45 -13.15 -11.76
N LEU A 39 -3.65 -12.26 -12.75
CA LEU A 39 -4.86 -11.47 -12.97
C LEU A 39 -5.63 -11.92 -14.22
N ALA A 40 -5.18 -12.96 -14.93
CA ALA A 40 -5.77 -13.38 -16.20
C ALA A 40 -7.27 -13.71 -16.09
N SER A 41 -7.72 -14.27 -14.95
CA SER A 41 -9.13 -14.62 -14.73
C SER A 41 -10.07 -13.41 -14.63
N VAL A 42 -9.54 -12.23 -14.30
CA VAL A 42 -10.33 -11.00 -14.10
C VAL A 42 -10.06 -9.93 -15.16
N ALA A 43 -9.06 -10.15 -16.03
CA ALA A 43 -8.58 -9.16 -16.99
C ALA A 43 -9.62 -8.69 -18.02
N GLN A 44 -10.69 -9.46 -18.23
CA GLN A 44 -11.77 -9.13 -19.17
C GLN A 44 -13.01 -8.54 -18.47
N SER A 45 -12.99 -8.33 -17.15
CA SER A 45 -14.09 -7.68 -16.44
C SER A 45 -14.12 -6.18 -16.75
N ASP A 46 -15.33 -5.66 -16.99
CA ASP A 46 -15.61 -4.22 -17.10
C ASP A 46 -15.31 -3.43 -15.82
N ARG A 47 -15.33 -4.10 -14.66
CA ARG A 47 -14.97 -3.56 -13.35
C ARG A 47 -13.47 -3.61 -13.05
N PHE A 48 -12.65 -4.13 -13.96
CA PHE A 48 -11.21 -4.25 -13.79
C PHE A 48 -10.46 -3.30 -14.71
N ALA A 49 -9.48 -2.57 -14.16
CA ALA A 49 -8.53 -1.78 -14.92
C ALA A 49 -7.10 -2.03 -14.43
N PHE A 50 -6.12 -1.88 -15.33
CA PHE A 50 -4.71 -2.04 -15.02
C PHE A 50 -3.91 -0.84 -15.52
N GLU A 51 -3.08 -0.28 -14.63
CA GLU A 51 -2.22 0.87 -14.85
C GLU A 51 -0.78 0.48 -14.52
N LYS A 52 0.07 0.41 -15.55
CA LYS A 52 1.50 0.14 -15.37
C LYS A 52 2.22 1.40 -14.92
N VAL A 53 2.20 1.67 -13.62
CA VAL A 53 2.69 2.91 -13.03
C VAL A 53 3.57 2.59 -11.82
N ASP A 54 4.68 3.34 -11.70
CA ASP A 54 5.52 3.35 -10.50
C ASP A 54 4.89 4.26 -9.44
N ILE A 55 4.80 3.80 -8.19
CA ILE A 55 4.32 4.62 -7.08
C ILE A 55 5.24 5.81 -6.74
N CYS A 56 6.48 5.80 -7.24
CA CYS A 56 7.39 6.94 -7.15
C CYS A 56 7.11 8.00 -8.23
N ASP A 57 6.33 7.68 -9.27
CA ASP A 57 5.96 8.65 -10.31
C ASP A 57 4.70 9.41 -9.89
N ARG A 58 4.94 10.59 -9.32
CA ARG A 58 3.89 11.48 -8.85
C ARG A 58 2.88 11.86 -9.92
N ALA A 59 3.34 12.22 -11.12
CA ALA A 59 2.46 12.73 -12.18
C ALA A 59 1.55 11.61 -12.70
N SER A 60 2.08 10.39 -12.83
CA SER A 60 1.29 9.23 -13.20
C SER A 60 0.26 8.88 -12.13
N LEU A 61 0.61 8.94 -10.85
CA LEU A 61 -0.35 8.73 -9.75
C LEU A 61 -1.48 9.77 -9.78
N GLU A 62 -1.16 11.06 -9.93
CA GLU A 62 -2.17 12.12 -10.02
C GLU A 62 -3.13 11.90 -11.20
N ARG A 63 -2.61 11.49 -12.37
CA ARG A 63 -3.44 11.10 -13.51
C ARG A 63 -4.39 9.95 -13.15
N VAL A 64 -3.88 8.89 -12.50
CA VAL A 64 -4.70 7.73 -12.12
C VAL A 64 -5.79 8.14 -11.12
N PHE A 65 -5.48 8.93 -10.09
CA PHE A 65 -6.48 9.46 -9.17
C PHE A 65 -7.55 10.28 -9.90
N GLN A 66 -7.14 11.17 -10.83
CA GLN A 66 -8.07 11.99 -11.58
C GLN A 66 -8.96 11.19 -12.53
N GLN A 67 -8.42 10.16 -13.18
CA GLN A 67 -9.13 9.35 -14.14
C GLN A 67 -10.14 8.40 -13.49
N TYR A 68 -9.76 7.76 -12.38
CA TYR A 68 -10.56 6.70 -11.76
C TYR A 68 -11.35 7.16 -10.55
N GLN A 69 -11.02 8.32 -9.95
CA GLN A 69 -11.71 8.88 -8.79
C GLN A 69 -12.01 7.83 -7.69
N PRO A 70 -10.97 7.15 -7.15
CA PRO A 70 -11.19 6.03 -6.24
C PRO A 70 -11.83 6.48 -4.92
N ASP A 71 -12.78 5.68 -4.40
CA ASP A 71 -13.35 5.85 -3.06
C ASP A 71 -12.40 5.36 -1.96
N SER A 72 -11.52 4.41 -2.29
CA SER A 72 -10.53 3.88 -1.36
C SER A 72 -9.23 3.47 -2.03
N VAL A 73 -8.15 3.50 -1.25
CA VAL A 73 -6.82 3.05 -1.66
C VAL A 73 -6.40 1.90 -0.77
N MET A 74 -6.10 0.74 -1.38
CA MET A 74 -5.39 -0.35 -0.72
C MET A 74 -3.94 -0.36 -1.23
N HIS A 75 -2.99 -0.10 -0.33
CA HIS A 75 -1.57 0.01 -0.65
C HIS A 75 -0.80 -1.25 -0.24
N LEU A 76 -0.50 -2.12 -1.22
CA LEU A 76 0.29 -3.34 -1.06
C LEU A 76 1.62 -3.32 -1.85
N ALA A 77 1.91 -2.23 -2.57
CA ALA A 77 3.12 -2.14 -3.38
C ALA A 77 4.33 -1.92 -2.48
N ALA A 78 5.24 -2.90 -2.44
CA ALA A 78 6.47 -2.85 -1.69
C ALA A 78 7.50 -3.81 -2.29
N GLU A 79 8.77 -3.54 -2.05
CA GLU A 79 9.80 -4.56 -2.08
C GLU A 79 9.70 -5.39 -0.80
N SER A 80 9.59 -6.72 -0.95
CA SER A 80 9.18 -7.63 0.14
C SER A 80 10.16 -8.76 0.47
N HIS A 81 11.20 -8.98 -0.35
CA HIS A 81 12.10 -10.13 -0.16
C HIS A 81 13.27 -9.78 0.78
N VAL A 82 13.27 -10.33 2.00
CA VAL A 82 14.27 -10.01 3.03
C VAL A 82 15.71 -10.19 2.55
N ASP A 83 16.03 -11.30 1.88
CA ASP A 83 17.41 -11.54 1.38
C ASP A 83 17.88 -10.45 0.39
N ARG A 84 16.99 -9.96 -0.48
CA ARG A 84 17.32 -8.87 -1.41
C ARG A 84 17.54 -7.54 -0.71
N SER A 85 16.94 -7.35 0.47
CA SER A 85 17.14 -6.15 1.26
C SER A 85 18.54 -6.08 1.87
N ILE A 86 19.21 -7.23 2.05
CA ILE A 86 20.59 -7.33 2.54
C ILE A 86 21.56 -6.95 1.40
N ASP A 87 21.35 -7.48 0.20
CA ASP A 87 22.24 -7.24 -0.95
C ASP A 87 21.99 -5.88 -1.63
N GLY A 88 20.78 -5.35 -1.56
CA GLY A 88 20.35 -4.15 -2.29
C GLY A 88 19.30 -3.30 -1.56
N PRO A 89 19.64 -2.69 -0.41
CA PRO A 89 18.69 -1.95 0.43
C PRO A 89 18.12 -0.69 -0.23
N ALA A 90 18.80 -0.12 -1.22
CA ALA A 90 18.37 1.11 -1.89
C ALA A 90 16.96 0.99 -2.51
N ALA A 91 16.65 -0.15 -3.14
CA ALA A 91 15.34 -0.40 -3.76
C ALA A 91 14.21 -0.44 -2.72
N PHE A 92 14.50 -0.87 -1.49
CA PHE A 92 13.55 -0.89 -0.37
C PHE A 92 13.28 0.52 0.15
N ILE A 93 14.33 1.34 0.30
CA ILE A 93 14.16 2.75 0.70
C ILE A 93 13.34 3.50 -0.36
N GLU A 94 13.69 3.33 -1.64
CA GLU A 94 13.01 4.01 -2.74
C GLU A 94 11.54 3.58 -2.83
N THR A 95 11.27 2.27 -2.93
CA THR A 95 9.89 1.80 -3.13
C THR A 95 9.05 1.93 -1.86
N ASN A 96 9.55 1.45 -0.72
CA ASN A 96 8.76 1.38 0.50
C ASN A 96 8.68 2.76 1.15
N ILE A 97 9.76 3.53 1.25
CA ILE A 97 9.68 4.81 1.96
C ILE A 97 9.26 5.94 1.02
N VAL A 98 10.03 6.15 -0.05
CA VAL A 98 9.79 7.27 -0.98
C VAL A 98 8.52 7.04 -1.81
N GLY A 99 8.26 5.81 -2.25
CA GLY A 99 7.05 5.44 -2.97
C GLY A 99 5.78 5.60 -2.13
N THR A 100 5.77 5.11 -0.89
CA THR A 100 4.65 5.34 0.03
C THR A 100 4.45 6.83 0.31
N TYR A 101 5.51 7.61 0.54
CA TYR A 101 5.40 9.07 0.70
C TYR A 101 4.74 9.73 -0.53
N THR A 102 5.21 9.38 -1.72
CA THR A 102 4.72 9.94 -2.99
C THR A 102 3.24 9.62 -3.18
N LEU A 103 2.85 8.37 -2.92
CA LEU A 103 1.46 7.91 -2.95
C LEU A 103 0.58 8.62 -1.93
N LEU A 104 1.06 8.78 -0.68
CA LEU A 104 0.32 9.46 0.37
C LEU A 104 0.09 10.93 0.03
N GLU A 105 1.10 11.64 -0.49
CA GLU A 105 0.91 13.02 -0.90
C GLU A 105 -0.04 13.14 -2.11
N ALA A 106 -0.10 12.13 -2.99
CA ALA A 106 -1.01 12.12 -4.13
C ALA A 106 -2.45 11.89 -3.66
N ALA A 107 -2.63 10.93 -2.77
CA ALA A 107 -3.90 10.67 -2.10
C ALA A 107 -4.36 11.88 -1.27
N ARG A 108 -3.45 12.58 -0.56
CA ARG A 108 -3.76 13.79 0.21
C ARG A 108 -4.24 14.92 -0.69
N ALA A 109 -3.56 15.15 -1.82
CA ALA A 109 -3.97 16.18 -2.79
C ALA A 109 -5.36 15.87 -3.36
N TYR A 110 -5.60 14.62 -3.77
CA TYR A 110 -6.90 14.14 -4.23
C TYR A 110 -8.00 14.31 -3.18
N TRP A 111 -7.79 13.76 -1.97
CA TRP A 111 -8.72 13.84 -0.84
C TRP A 111 -9.05 15.28 -0.44
N SER A 112 -8.09 16.20 -0.56
CA SER A 112 -8.30 17.60 -0.22
C SER A 112 -9.27 18.30 -1.18
N ALA A 113 -9.37 17.82 -2.42
CA ALA A 113 -10.25 18.35 -3.45
C ALA A 113 -11.64 17.70 -3.48
N LEU A 114 -11.87 16.63 -2.72
CA LEU A 114 -13.18 15.98 -2.60
C LEU A 114 -14.19 16.86 -1.86
N ASP A 115 -15.47 16.68 -2.16
CA ASP A 115 -16.57 17.23 -1.37
C ASP A 115 -16.63 16.61 0.03
N ALA A 116 -17.42 17.19 0.93
CA ALA A 116 -17.44 16.80 2.34
C ALA A 116 -17.84 15.32 2.55
N ASP A 117 -18.79 14.81 1.77
CA ASP A 117 -19.33 13.46 1.95
C ASP A 117 -18.34 12.42 1.42
N ALA A 118 -17.82 12.60 0.21
CA ALA A 118 -16.78 11.73 -0.37
C ALA A 118 -15.50 11.76 0.47
N LYS A 119 -15.13 12.92 0.98
CA LYS A 119 -13.97 13.11 1.86
C LYS A 119 -14.10 12.37 3.19
N ALA A 120 -15.32 12.27 3.73
CA ALA A 120 -15.63 11.51 4.95
C ALA A 120 -15.82 10.00 4.70
N ALA A 121 -16.11 9.60 3.47
CA ALA A 121 -16.19 8.20 3.07
C ALA A 121 -14.82 7.62 2.68
N PHE A 122 -13.88 8.45 2.23
CA PHE A 122 -12.59 8.02 1.71
C PHE A 122 -11.76 7.23 2.74
N ARG A 123 -11.15 6.13 2.31
CA ARG A 123 -10.25 5.32 3.13
C ARG A 123 -8.95 5.06 2.42
N PHE A 124 -7.84 5.19 3.16
CA PHE A 124 -6.55 4.69 2.73
C PHE A 124 -6.15 3.57 3.67
N HIS A 125 -6.07 2.35 3.15
CA HIS A 125 -5.71 1.15 3.87
C HIS A 125 -4.26 0.79 3.51
N HIS A 126 -3.37 0.90 4.49
CA HIS A 126 -1.97 0.52 4.33
C HIS A 126 -1.73 -0.90 4.84
N ILE A 127 -1.31 -1.80 3.94
CA ILE A 127 -1.01 -3.19 4.28
C ILE A 127 0.48 -3.26 4.68
N SER A 128 0.74 -3.77 5.88
CA SER A 128 2.09 -3.91 6.44
C SER A 128 2.32 -5.34 6.94
N THR A 129 3.40 -5.55 7.70
CA THR A 129 3.84 -6.87 8.21
C THR A 129 3.98 -6.84 9.73
N ASP A 130 3.85 -8.00 10.35
CA ASP A 130 4.16 -8.27 11.76
C ASP A 130 5.66 -8.21 12.07
N GLU A 131 6.53 -8.41 11.07
CA GLU A 131 7.99 -8.30 11.25
C GLU A 131 8.45 -6.93 11.81
N VAL A 132 7.59 -5.91 11.76
CA VAL A 132 7.84 -4.61 12.39
C VAL A 132 7.97 -4.69 13.91
N TYR A 133 7.44 -5.75 14.54
CA TYR A 133 7.50 -6.00 15.98
C TYR A 133 8.74 -6.81 16.40
N GLY A 134 9.54 -7.31 15.46
CA GLY A 134 10.74 -8.10 15.74
C GLY A 134 10.44 -9.58 15.92
N ASP A 135 11.18 -10.24 16.83
CA ASP A 135 11.09 -11.67 17.06
C ASP A 135 10.31 -12.00 18.34
N LEU A 136 9.57 -13.11 18.31
CA LEU A 136 8.98 -13.70 19.52
C LEU A 136 10.02 -14.60 20.20
N HIS A 137 10.11 -14.51 21.52
CA HIS A 137 11.12 -15.23 22.29
C HIS A 137 10.61 -16.55 22.86
N THR A 138 9.29 -16.74 22.96
CA THR A 138 8.67 -17.98 23.43
C THR A 138 7.49 -18.38 22.54
N ALA A 139 7.10 -19.67 22.61
CA ALA A 139 6.02 -20.22 21.80
C ALA A 139 4.61 -19.77 22.25
N ASP A 140 4.50 -19.22 23.45
CA ASP A 140 3.23 -18.73 24.02
C ASP A 140 3.05 -17.20 23.84
N ASP A 141 4.06 -16.52 23.28
CA ASP A 141 3.99 -15.09 23.00
C ASP A 141 3.27 -14.83 21.67
N PHE A 142 2.53 -13.73 21.61
CA PHE A 142 1.87 -13.25 20.41
C PHE A 142 1.98 -11.73 20.32
N PHE A 143 2.06 -11.20 19.10
CA PHE A 143 2.03 -9.77 18.87
C PHE A 143 0.62 -9.20 19.05
N THR A 144 0.55 -7.99 19.61
CA THR A 144 -0.67 -7.19 19.72
C THR A 144 -0.45 -5.84 19.04
N GLU A 145 -1.52 -5.09 18.81
CA GLU A 145 -1.44 -3.76 18.20
C GLU A 145 -0.67 -2.74 19.07
N THR A 146 -0.43 -3.06 20.34
CA THR A 146 0.34 -2.24 21.28
C THR A 146 1.76 -2.75 21.50
N THR A 147 2.18 -3.84 20.82
CA THR A 147 3.56 -4.33 20.90
C THR A 147 4.53 -3.25 20.38
N PRO A 148 5.64 -2.98 21.09
CA PRO A 148 6.67 -2.06 20.62
C PRO A 148 7.31 -2.52 19.31
N TYR A 149 7.78 -1.58 18.51
CA TYR A 149 8.48 -1.88 17.27
C TYR A 149 9.93 -2.23 17.54
N ALA A 150 10.41 -3.34 16.96
CA ALA A 150 11.78 -3.80 17.07
C ALA A 150 12.24 -4.49 15.76
N PRO A 151 12.22 -3.79 14.60
CA PRO A 151 12.55 -4.40 13.31
C PRO A 151 13.99 -4.91 13.27
N SER A 152 14.19 -6.13 12.76
CA SER A 152 15.47 -6.83 12.69
C SER A 152 16.11 -6.87 11.28
N SER A 153 15.43 -6.35 10.24
CA SER A 153 15.91 -6.37 8.84
C SER A 153 15.68 -5.02 8.13
N PRO A 154 16.41 -4.73 7.03
CA PRO A 154 16.14 -3.52 6.24
C PRO A 154 14.72 -3.46 5.67
N TYR A 155 14.14 -4.62 5.31
CA TYR A 155 12.73 -4.74 4.93
C TYR A 155 11.80 -4.33 6.08
N SER A 156 11.88 -4.96 7.25
CA SER A 156 11.00 -4.66 8.38
C SER A 156 11.22 -3.25 8.92
N ALA A 157 12.44 -2.72 8.84
CA ALA A 157 12.73 -1.33 9.14
C ALA A 157 12.00 -0.38 8.17
N SER A 158 12.04 -0.64 6.86
CA SER A 158 11.32 0.18 5.86
C SER A 158 9.80 0.15 6.06
N GLN A 159 9.22 -1.01 6.36
CA GLN A 159 7.81 -1.20 6.68
C GLN A 159 7.43 -0.50 8.00
N SER A 160 8.30 -0.58 9.00
CA SER A 160 8.07 0.04 10.30
C SER A 160 7.91 1.56 10.15
N GLN A 161 8.70 2.22 9.30
CA GLN A 161 8.62 3.67 9.08
C GLN A 161 7.28 4.12 8.46
N GLN A 162 6.50 3.19 7.92
CA GLN A 162 5.19 3.46 7.33
C GLN A 162 4.02 3.37 8.35
N ARG A 163 4.18 2.72 9.52
CA ARG A 163 3.07 2.32 10.45
C ARG A 163 3.07 3.16 11.78
N PRO A 164 1.96 3.24 12.55
CA PRO A 164 1.80 4.11 13.73
C PRO A 164 2.72 3.83 14.93
N SER A 165 3.66 4.75 15.17
CA SER A 165 4.12 5.13 16.52
C SER A 165 4.69 6.54 16.48
N GLY A 166 3.94 7.52 17.00
CA GLY A 166 4.35 8.92 17.32
C GLY A 166 4.90 9.84 16.21
N THR A 167 5.71 9.32 15.28
CA THR A 167 6.59 10.08 14.38
C THR A 167 6.82 9.32 13.07
N ARG A 168 5.76 8.80 12.42
CA ARG A 168 5.89 7.92 11.23
C ARG A 168 4.88 8.29 10.13
N LEU A 169 5.22 8.01 8.87
CA LEU A 169 4.72 8.70 7.67
C LEU A 169 3.19 8.76 7.53
N VAL A 170 2.50 7.60 7.60
CA VAL A 170 1.03 7.53 7.44
C VAL A 170 0.32 8.27 8.59
N THR A 171 0.80 8.13 9.82
CA THR A 171 0.20 8.80 11.00
C THR A 171 0.55 10.27 11.08
N TYR A 172 1.75 10.66 10.69
CA TYR A 172 2.14 12.07 10.63
C TYR A 172 1.21 12.82 9.69
N LEU A 173 0.93 12.28 8.51
CA LEU A 173 -0.04 12.88 7.58
C LEU A 173 -1.47 12.83 8.14
N ARG A 174 -1.84 11.75 8.85
CA ARG A 174 -3.12 11.66 9.59
C ARG A 174 -3.29 12.80 10.61
N SER A 175 -2.27 13.01 11.45
CA SER A 175 -2.31 13.94 12.58
C SER A 175 -2.06 15.38 12.17
N ALA A 176 -1.17 15.63 11.21
CA ALA A 176 -0.86 16.98 10.73
C ALA A 176 -1.98 17.58 9.88
N TYR A 177 -2.76 16.75 9.19
CA TYR A 177 -3.79 17.20 8.25
C TYR A 177 -5.22 16.83 8.67
N ALA A 178 -5.44 16.43 9.93
CA ALA A 178 -6.75 16.05 10.49
C ALA A 178 -7.51 14.98 9.66
N CYS A 179 -6.78 14.17 8.90
CA CYS A 179 -7.34 13.11 8.06
C CYS A 179 -7.56 11.87 8.93
N HIS A 180 -8.56 11.87 9.82
CA HIS A 180 -8.79 10.81 10.82
C HIS A 180 -9.06 9.39 10.26
N GLN A 181 -9.02 9.16 8.94
CA GLN A 181 -9.54 7.97 8.26
C GLN A 181 -8.51 7.16 7.43
N LEU A 182 -7.22 7.42 7.60
CA LEU A 182 -6.15 6.52 7.16
C LEU A 182 -6.08 5.33 8.17
N LEU A 183 -6.38 4.11 7.72
CA LEU A 183 -6.34 2.86 8.51
C LEU A 183 -5.10 2.04 8.15
#